data_AF-A0A178WJC2-F1
#
_entry.id   AF-A0A178WJC2-F1
#
_cell.length_a   1.000
_cell.length_b   1.000
_cell.length_c   1.000
_cell.angle_alpha   90.00
_cell.angle_beta   90.00
_cell.angle_gamma   90.00
#
_symmetry.space_group_name_H-M   'P 1'
#
loop_
_entity.id
_entity.type
_entity.pdbx_description
1 polymer ?
#
loop_
_entity_poly.entity_id
_entity_poly.type
_entity_poly.pdbx_seq_one_letter_code
_entity_poly.pdbx_strand_id
1 'polypeptide(L)'
;MQEMDYLNEAQNGIKFRKLYGGIKDVLVPKMYTEYSTSKVLVMEWVEGQKLNEVNDLYLVEVGVYCSFNQLLEYGFYHADPHPGNFLRTYDGQLAYLDFGMMGDFRPELRDGFMEACLHLVNRDFKALAKDFVTLGLLPPTAEKSAVTKALTDVFQDAISRGVRNISFGDLLGDLGKTMYRFKFRIPPYFSLVIRSLAVLEGIAIGISPNYKVLGSTYPWIARKILTDSSPQLKSSLQNLLYEEGVFRIDRLESLLSESLRTETALVQKPVVGTESNIAMKQMLAFTFTEQGSFVREILLREFAKGLDAYGLATLDSFTFSGSGPSSSLTEEDMTNLRTFYRLISLFSGMQKAKSVSTQVKAVSKYGEALTPLDEASLVMYQLPSAQEMLPILSILPELPQESQQRLLQLPGDLVGRLVTRAFARTIRRIFL
;
A
#
# COMPACT_ATOMS: atom_id res chain seq x y z
N MET A 1 8.81 0.05 37.46
CA MET A 1 9.07 1.37 38.08
C MET A 1 9.96 2.22 37.16
N GLN A 2 9.50 2.50 35.94
CA GLN A 2 10.07 3.56 35.08
C GLN A 2 9.12 4.77 34.98
N GLU A 3 7.89 4.64 35.49
CA GLU A 3 6.79 5.63 35.43
C GLU A 3 6.96 6.86 36.35
N MET A 4 8.15 7.15 36.91
CA MET A 4 8.27 8.21 37.94
C MET A 4 9.52 9.09 37.79
N ASP A 5 10.07 9.17 36.58
CA ASP A 5 11.15 10.11 36.27
C ASP A 5 10.76 10.98 35.09
N TYR A 6 10.35 12.22 35.38
CA TYR A 6 9.94 13.19 34.37
C TYR A 6 11.08 13.63 33.44
N LEU A 7 12.35 13.36 33.77
CA LEU A 7 13.42 13.55 32.79
C LEU A 7 13.30 12.56 31.64
N ASN A 8 12.89 11.31 31.91
CA ASN A 8 12.66 10.33 30.85
C ASN A 8 11.46 10.74 29.98
N GLU A 9 10.39 11.25 30.59
CA GLU A 9 9.24 11.79 29.85
C GLU A 9 9.63 13.00 28.98
N ALA A 10 10.44 13.93 29.49
CA ALA A 10 10.95 15.05 28.71
C ALA A 10 11.79 14.56 27.51
N GLN A 11 12.66 13.57 27.71
CA GLN A 11 13.44 12.99 26.61
C GLN A 11 12.56 12.26 25.58
N ASN A 12 11.53 11.57 26.05
CA ASN A 12 10.52 10.92 25.20
C ASN A 12 9.78 11.96 24.35
N GLY A 13 9.35 13.08 24.94
CA GLY A 13 8.69 14.18 24.23
C GLY A 13 9.60 14.84 23.19
N ILE A 14 10.89 15.04 23.51
CA ILE A 14 11.89 15.55 22.54
C ILE A 14 12.05 14.58 21.37
N LYS A 15 12.20 13.28 21.66
CA LYS A 15 12.31 12.23 20.62
C LYS A 15 11.04 12.19 19.77
N PHE A 16 9.87 12.25 20.39
CA PHE A 16 8.58 12.27 19.70
C PHE A 16 8.44 13.50 18.80
N ARG A 17 8.76 14.69 19.30
CA ARG A 17 8.74 15.94 18.51
C ARG A 17 9.66 15.85 17.29
N LYS A 18 10.85 15.30 17.47
CA LYS A 18 11.82 15.12 16.38
C LYS A 18 11.32 14.16 15.30
N LEU A 19 10.65 13.08 15.68
CA LEU A 19 10.20 12.04 14.74
C LEU A 19 8.86 12.40 14.07
N TYR A 20 7.92 13.00 14.80
CA TYR A 20 6.54 13.16 14.36
C TYR A 20 6.04 14.60 14.31
N GLY A 21 6.78 15.57 14.86
CA GLY A 21 6.38 17.00 14.82
C GLY A 21 6.41 17.63 13.44
N GLY A 22 6.93 16.93 12.43
CA GLY A 22 6.83 17.32 11.01
C GLY A 22 5.58 16.80 10.30
N ILE A 23 4.79 15.93 10.95
CA ILE A 23 3.51 15.49 10.40
C ILE A 23 2.54 16.67 10.42
N LYS A 24 1.87 16.91 9.29
CA LYS A 24 0.89 17.99 9.15
C LYS A 24 -0.15 17.91 10.27
N ASP A 25 -0.41 19.06 10.90
CA ASP A 25 -1.38 19.25 11.97
C ASP A 25 -1.14 18.41 13.24
N VAL A 26 0.07 17.89 13.43
CA VAL A 26 0.54 17.34 14.71
C VAL A 26 1.34 18.40 15.46
N LEU A 27 0.94 18.69 16.69
CA LEU A 27 1.68 19.54 17.61
C LEU A 27 2.27 18.69 18.74
N VAL A 28 3.54 18.93 19.05
CA VAL A 28 4.22 18.34 20.20
C VAL A 28 4.88 19.48 20.97
N PRO A 29 4.52 19.75 22.23
CA PRO A 29 5.05 20.87 22.99
C PRO A 29 6.57 20.77 23.15
N LYS A 30 7.25 21.91 23.21
CA LYS A 30 8.69 21.96 23.46
C LYS A 30 8.94 21.57 24.91
N MET A 31 9.78 20.57 25.13
CA MET A 31 10.22 20.22 26.48
C MET A 31 11.36 21.14 26.90
N TYR A 32 11.25 21.78 28.07
CA TYR A 32 12.30 22.62 28.64
C TYR A 32 13.08 21.81 29.68
N THR A 33 14.05 21.04 29.21
CA THR A 33 14.85 20.13 30.05
C THR A 33 15.66 20.85 31.12
N GLU A 34 16.08 22.08 30.86
CA GLU A 34 16.81 22.95 31.78
C GLU A 34 15.99 23.39 32.99
N TYR A 35 14.65 23.33 32.90
CA TYR A 35 13.71 23.63 33.98
C TYR A 35 13.02 22.38 34.53
N SER A 36 13.32 21.21 33.96
CA SER A 36 12.73 19.94 34.36
C SER A 36 13.65 19.18 35.33
N THR A 37 13.05 18.42 36.24
CA THR A 37 13.73 17.52 37.18
C THR A 37 13.03 16.17 37.16
N SER A 38 13.51 15.17 37.91
CA SER A 38 12.81 13.89 38.01
C SER A 38 11.40 13.98 38.62
N LYS A 39 11.05 15.11 39.26
CA LYS A 39 9.77 15.33 39.96
C LYS A 39 8.95 16.51 39.42
N VAL A 40 9.51 17.30 38.49
CA VAL A 40 8.81 18.41 37.84
C VAL A 40 9.12 18.38 36.35
N LEU A 41 8.09 18.26 35.50
CA LEU A 41 8.19 18.42 34.05
C LEU A 41 7.80 19.84 33.66
N VAL A 42 8.63 20.53 32.86
CA VAL A 42 8.32 21.85 32.30
C VAL A 42 8.30 21.76 30.79
N MET A 43 7.19 22.14 30.17
CA MET A 43 6.99 22.12 28.73
C MET A 43 6.22 23.34 28.24
N GLU A 44 6.25 23.56 26.92
CA GLU A 44 5.47 24.59 26.23
C GLU A 44 3.99 24.48 26.57
N TRP A 45 3.40 25.62 26.96
CA TRP A 45 1.97 25.69 27.23
C TRP A 45 1.19 25.59 25.92
N VAL A 46 0.21 24.68 25.89
CA VAL A 46 -0.67 24.46 24.73
C VAL A 46 -2.10 24.67 25.16
N GLU A 47 -2.81 25.56 24.45
CA GLU A 47 -4.22 25.82 24.68
C GLU A 47 -5.10 25.13 23.66
N GLY A 48 -6.18 24.53 24.13
CA GLY A 48 -7.12 23.81 23.28
C GLY A 48 -8.25 23.16 24.05
N GLN A 49 -9.04 22.37 23.34
CA GLN A 49 -10.13 21.57 23.86
C GLN A 49 -9.77 20.09 23.77
N LYS A 50 -10.23 19.25 24.71
CA LYS A 50 -9.92 17.82 24.63
C LYS A 50 -10.52 17.20 23.38
N LEU A 51 -9.74 16.35 22.71
CA LEU A 51 -10.16 15.76 21.43
C LEU A 51 -11.49 15.00 21.53
N ASN A 52 -11.74 14.31 22.65
CA ASN A 52 -12.98 13.56 22.87
C ASN A 52 -14.21 14.44 23.22
N GLU A 53 -13.99 15.72 23.52
CA GLU A 53 -15.06 16.69 23.80
C GLU A 53 -15.43 17.49 22.52
N VAL A 54 -14.66 17.35 21.46
CA VAL A 54 -14.88 18.02 20.17
C VAL A 54 -15.22 17.00 19.08
N ASN A 55 -16.22 17.32 18.27
CA ASN A 55 -16.62 16.48 17.12
C ASN A 55 -15.72 16.73 15.90
N ASP A 56 -14.40 16.61 16.08
CA ASP A 56 -13.41 16.85 15.03
C ASP A 56 -12.82 15.52 14.50
N LEU A 57 -13.53 14.92 13.55
CA LEU A 57 -13.11 13.66 12.94
C LEU A 57 -11.76 13.78 12.21
N TYR A 58 -11.45 14.95 11.66
CA TYR A 58 -10.20 15.19 10.94
C TYR A 58 -9.00 15.01 11.87
N LEU A 59 -9.04 15.61 13.07
CA LEU A 59 -7.94 15.44 14.03
C LEU A 59 -7.84 14.02 14.59
N VAL A 60 -8.95 13.28 14.65
CA VAL A 60 -8.88 11.85 14.97
C VAL A 60 -8.16 11.08 13.85
N GLU A 61 -8.41 11.41 12.58
CA GLU A 61 -7.68 10.83 11.44
C GLU A 61 -6.19 11.22 11.45
N VAL A 62 -5.85 12.45 11.83
CA VAL A 62 -4.45 12.88 12.05
C VAL A 62 -3.79 12.04 13.15
N GLY A 63 -4.51 11.78 14.25
CA GLY A 63 -4.02 10.93 15.34
C GLY A 63 -3.81 9.49 14.91
N VAL A 64 -4.74 8.92 14.14
CA VAL A 64 -4.60 7.58 13.55
C VAL A 64 -3.40 7.53 12.61
N TYR A 65 -3.26 8.51 11.72
CA TYR A 65 -2.12 8.62 10.81
C TYR A 65 -0.80 8.68 11.57
N CYS A 66 -0.72 9.52 12.62
CA CYS A 66 0.46 9.64 13.47
C CYS A 66 0.77 8.30 14.18
N SER A 67 -0.23 7.62 14.74
CA SER A 67 -0.07 6.31 15.36
C SER A 67 0.49 5.27 14.37
N PHE A 68 0.03 5.26 13.12
CA PHE A 68 0.61 4.35 12.13
C PHE A 68 2.03 4.70 11.72
N ASN A 69 2.40 5.99 11.66
CA ASN A 69 3.80 6.39 11.47
C ASN A 69 4.66 5.94 12.66
N GLN A 70 4.13 6.02 13.87
CA GLN A 70 4.83 5.52 15.05
C GLN A 70 5.13 4.03 14.97
N LEU A 71 4.16 3.26 14.49
CA LEU A 71 4.27 1.81 14.37
C LEU A 71 5.15 1.38 13.21
N LEU A 72 5.01 2.02 12.05
CA LEU A 72 5.47 1.51 10.76
C LEU A 72 6.60 2.32 10.13
N GLU A 73 6.90 3.51 10.63
CA GLU A 73 8.05 4.30 10.17
C GLU A 73 9.22 4.14 11.14
N TYR A 74 9.10 4.71 12.34
CA TYR A 74 10.24 4.86 13.27
C TYR A 74 10.23 3.85 14.42
N GLY A 75 9.10 3.18 14.66
CA GLY A 75 8.95 2.21 15.74
C GLY A 75 8.88 2.83 17.15
N PHE A 76 8.88 4.16 17.30
CA PHE A 76 8.77 4.80 18.60
C PHE A 76 7.32 5.22 18.87
N TYR A 77 6.60 4.47 19.70
CA TYR A 77 5.14 4.58 19.81
C TYR A 77 4.67 4.99 21.20
N HIS A 78 3.54 5.70 21.23
CA HIS A 78 2.83 6.06 22.44
C HIS A 78 2.00 4.86 22.92
N ALA A 79 2.41 4.32 24.07
CA ALA A 79 1.89 3.08 24.62
C ALA A 79 0.56 3.26 25.38
N ASP A 80 0.20 4.48 25.74
CA ASP A 80 -1.04 4.79 26.45
C ASP A 80 -1.70 6.10 25.98
N PRO A 81 -2.26 6.11 24.77
CA PRO A 81 -2.91 7.30 24.22
C PRO A 81 -4.31 7.46 24.85
N HIS A 82 -4.35 7.87 26.11
CA HIS A 82 -5.60 8.20 26.77
C HIS A 82 -6.24 9.43 26.10
N PRO A 83 -7.58 9.52 25.94
CA PRO A 83 -8.22 10.66 25.29
C PRO A 83 -7.87 12.03 25.91
N GLY A 84 -7.52 12.05 27.21
CA GLY A 84 -7.08 13.25 27.92
C GLY A 84 -5.69 13.76 27.50
N ASN A 85 -4.89 12.96 26.80
CA ASN A 85 -3.54 13.31 26.36
C ASN A 85 -3.55 14.03 24.99
N PHE A 86 -4.74 14.26 24.43
CA PHE A 86 -4.95 14.90 23.14
C PHE A 86 -5.77 16.18 23.26
N LEU A 87 -5.23 17.27 22.75
CA LEU A 87 -5.98 18.52 22.56
C LEU A 87 -6.14 18.84 21.08
N ARG A 88 -7.31 19.32 20.73
CA ARG A 88 -7.53 20.16 19.55
C ARG A 88 -7.15 21.60 19.92
N THR A 89 -6.08 22.10 19.34
CA THR A 89 -5.67 23.49 19.52
C THR A 89 -6.60 24.44 18.74
N TYR A 90 -6.62 25.72 19.10
CA TYR A 90 -7.49 26.70 18.44
C TYR A 90 -7.11 26.99 16.98
N ASP A 91 -5.83 26.77 16.62
CA ASP A 91 -5.31 26.83 15.26
C ASP A 91 -5.54 25.53 14.47
N GLY A 92 -6.20 24.53 15.06
CA GLY A 92 -6.67 23.33 14.36
C GLY A 92 -5.62 22.22 14.24
N GLN A 93 -4.73 22.09 15.22
CA GLN A 93 -3.75 21.01 15.32
C GLN A 93 -4.13 20.01 16.40
N LEU A 94 -3.64 18.78 16.26
CA LEU A 94 -3.70 17.73 17.28
C LEU A 94 -2.44 17.81 18.16
N ALA A 95 -2.60 18.28 19.39
CA ALA A 95 -1.52 18.33 20.37
C ALA A 95 -1.44 17.06 21.22
N TYR A 96 -0.24 16.51 21.35
CA TYR A 96 0.09 15.41 22.27
C TYR A 96 0.69 15.99 23.56
N LEU A 97 0.20 15.59 24.73
CA LEU A 97 0.61 16.18 26.01
C LEU A 97 1.40 15.26 26.94
N ASP A 98 1.23 13.94 26.81
CA ASP A 98 1.81 12.95 27.72
C ASP A 98 2.78 12.04 26.96
N PHE A 99 3.98 11.90 27.49
CA PHE A 99 5.03 11.04 26.92
C PHE A 99 5.63 10.11 27.98
N GLY A 100 4.93 9.91 29.10
CA GLY A 100 5.36 9.07 30.20
C GLY A 100 5.41 7.60 29.80
N MET A 101 4.52 7.18 28.89
CA MET A 101 4.46 5.81 28.37
C MET A 101 4.76 5.77 26.87
N MET A 102 6.05 5.59 26.56
CA MET A 102 6.56 5.34 25.22
C MET A 102 7.24 3.98 25.12
N GLY A 103 7.20 3.38 23.94
CA GLY A 103 7.89 2.13 23.64
C GLY A 103 8.62 2.18 22.31
N ASP A 104 9.58 1.27 22.14
CA ASP A 104 10.28 1.06 20.88
C ASP A 104 9.90 -0.29 20.27
N PHE A 105 9.73 -0.29 18.95
CA PHE A 105 9.44 -1.44 18.11
C PHE A 105 10.72 -1.79 17.36
N ARG A 106 11.13 -3.06 17.42
CA ARG A 106 12.30 -3.51 16.67
C ARG A 106 11.97 -3.48 15.16
N PRO A 107 12.90 -3.11 14.28
CA PRO A 107 12.67 -3.04 12.84
C PRO A 107 12.08 -4.34 12.25
N GLU A 108 12.48 -5.50 12.76
CA GLU A 108 12.00 -6.79 12.25
C GLU A 108 10.51 -7.01 12.52
N LEU A 109 10.03 -6.54 13.68
CA LEU A 109 8.63 -6.64 14.03
C LEU A 109 7.80 -5.68 13.16
N ARG A 110 8.36 -4.49 12.88
CA ARG A 110 7.73 -3.46 12.05
C ARG A 110 7.50 -3.99 10.63
N ASP A 111 8.52 -4.58 10.04
CA ASP A 111 8.44 -5.20 8.72
C ASP A 111 7.43 -6.36 8.73
N GLY A 112 7.47 -7.23 9.75
CA GLY A 112 6.50 -8.31 9.91
C GLY A 112 5.04 -7.83 10.05
N PHE A 113 4.79 -6.68 10.67
CA PHE A 113 3.44 -6.10 10.76
C PHE A 113 2.96 -5.58 9.40
N MET A 114 3.85 -4.93 8.63
CA MET A 114 3.52 -4.48 7.28
C MET A 114 3.24 -5.67 6.34
N GLU A 115 4.01 -6.75 6.46
CA GLU A 115 3.76 -8.01 5.73
C GLU A 115 2.42 -8.63 6.12
N ALA A 116 2.10 -8.69 7.41
CA ALA A 116 0.80 -9.18 7.89
C ALA A 116 -0.37 -8.34 7.34
N CYS A 117 -0.25 -7.01 7.32
CA CYS A 117 -1.26 -6.14 6.71
C CYS A 117 -1.42 -6.43 5.22
N LEU A 118 -0.31 -6.65 4.51
CA LEU A 118 -0.32 -6.97 3.09
C LEU A 118 -1.00 -8.31 2.79
N HIS A 119 -0.63 -9.37 3.52
CA HIS A 119 -1.21 -10.69 3.35
C HIS A 119 -2.68 -10.73 3.74
N LEU A 120 -3.07 -10.02 4.80
CA LEU A 120 -4.47 -9.87 5.22
C LEU A 120 -5.30 -9.27 4.08
N VAL A 121 -4.88 -8.12 3.57
CA VAL A 121 -5.55 -7.42 2.47
C VAL A 121 -5.61 -8.27 1.20
N ASN A 122 -4.52 -8.97 0.88
CA ASN A 122 -4.43 -9.81 -0.31
C ASN A 122 -5.28 -11.08 -0.22
N ARG A 123 -5.86 -11.36 0.98
CA ARG A 123 -6.53 -12.62 1.34
C ARG A 123 -5.58 -13.83 1.28
N ASP A 124 -4.29 -13.59 1.50
CA ASP A 124 -3.30 -14.65 1.62
C ASP A 124 -3.21 -15.12 3.08
N PHE A 125 -4.21 -15.86 3.52
CA PHE A 125 -4.28 -16.36 4.90
C PHE A 125 -3.21 -17.41 5.23
N LYS A 126 -2.58 -18.00 4.20
CA LYS A 126 -1.46 -18.92 4.37
C LYS A 126 -0.20 -18.16 4.76
N ALA A 127 0.10 -17.08 4.05
CA ALA A 127 1.20 -16.19 4.40
C ALA A 127 0.91 -15.45 5.72
N LEU A 128 -0.32 -14.98 5.94
CA LEU A 128 -0.71 -14.34 7.20
C LEU A 128 -0.50 -15.24 8.43
N ALA A 129 -0.80 -16.54 8.31
CA ALA A 129 -0.54 -17.51 9.38
C ALA A 129 0.96 -17.62 9.69
N LYS A 130 1.83 -17.53 8.68
CA LYS A 130 3.29 -17.51 8.86
C LYS A 130 3.72 -16.22 9.57
N ASP A 131 3.17 -15.07 9.19
CA ASP A 131 3.51 -13.79 9.83
C ASP A 131 3.12 -13.79 11.30
N PHE A 132 1.97 -14.38 11.65
CA PHE A 132 1.55 -14.49 13.04
C PHE A 132 2.53 -15.33 13.88
N VAL A 133 3.21 -16.32 13.29
CA VAL A 133 4.30 -17.03 13.96
C VAL A 133 5.53 -16.13 14.09
N THR A 134 5.92 -15.43 13.02
CA THR A 134 7.07 -14.50 13.00
C THR A 134 6.91 -13.38 14.03
N LEU A 135 5.70 -12.84 14.18
CA LEU A 135 5.33 -11.80 15.12
C LEU A 135 5.17 -12.31 16.56
N GLY A 136 5.33 -13.62 16.78
CA GLY A 136 5.16 -14.24 18.11
C GLY A 136 3.72 -14.31 18.60
N LEU A 137 2.75 -14.06 17.71
CA LEU A 137 1.32 -14.18 17.98
C LEU A 137 0.88 -15.65 18.09
N LEU A 138 1.55 -16.52 17.33
CA LEU A 138 1.37 -17.96 17.35
C LEU A 138 2.68 -18.69 17.69
N PRO A 139 2.63 -19.81 18.43
CA PRO A 139 3.81 -20.64 18.63
C PRO A 139 4.23 -21.31 17.31
N PRO A 140 5.54 -21.58 17.10
CA PRO A 140 6.01 -22.29 15.91
C PRO A 140 5.43 -23.70 15.73
N THR A 141 4.90 -24.28 16.82
CA THR A 141 4.25 -25.60 16.86
C THR A 141 2.78 -25.56 16.43
N ALA A 142 2.22 -24.39 16.12
CA ALA A 142 0.84 -24.26 15.68
C ALA A 142 0.62 -24.98 14.32
N GLU A 143 -0.48 -25.73 14.22
CA GLU A 143 -0.83 -26.44 12.99
C GLU A 143 -1.26 -25.44 11.91
N LYS A 144 -0.38 -25.21 10.92
CA LYS A 144 -0.55 -24.16 9.90
C LYS A 144 -1.87 -24.27 9.14
N SER A 145 -2.27 -25.48 8.74
CA SER A 145 -3.55 -25.74 8.05
C SER A 145 -4.76 -25.28 8.85
N ALA A 146 -4.80 -25.67 10.13
CA ALA A 146 -5.90 -25.32 11.02
C ALA A 146 -5.93 -23.82 11.35
N VAL A 147 -4.76 -23.20 11.53
CA VAL A 147 -4.64 -21.74 11.70
C VAL A 147 -5.12 -21.02 10.46
N THR A 148 -4.62 -21.37 9.27
CA THR A 148 -5.03 -20.74 8.00
C THR A 148 -6.53 -20.85 7.79
N LYS A 149 -7.14 -22.01 8.08
CA LYS A 149 -8.60 -22.17 8.03
C LYS A 149 -9.30 -21.22 8.98
N ALA A 150 -8.85 -21.14 10.23
CA ALA A 150 -9.48 -20.26 11.22
C ALA A 150 -9.32 -18.77 10.88
N LEU A 151 -8.15 -18.35 10.38
CA LEU A 151 -7.95 -17.00 9.86
C LEU A 151 -8.86 -16.74 8.65
N THR A 152 -9.00 -17.73 7.76
CA THR A 152 -9.94 -17.62 6.63
C THR A 152 -11.36 -17.41 7.15
N ASP A 153 -11.83 -18.22 8.10
CA ASP A 153 -13.18 -18.10 8.65
C ASP A 153 -13.43 -16.73 9.30
N VAL A 154 -12.44 -16.16 9.99
CA VAL A 154 -12.53 -14.83 10.63
C VAL A 154 -12.47 -13.69 9.60
N PHE A 155 -11.50 -13.72 8.69
CA PHE A 155 -11.17 -12.57 7.86
C PHE A 155 -11.84 -12.60 6.47
N GLN A 156 -12.22 -13.78 5.95
CA GLN A 156 -12.83 -13.89 4.62
C GLN A 156 -14.14 -13.09 4.55
N ASP A 157 -15.02 -13.23 5.55
CA ASP A 157 -16.29 -12.53 5.60
C ASP A 157 -16.10 -11.01 5.80
N ALA A 158 -15.21 -10.64 6.73
CA ALA A 158 -14.84 -9.26 7.00
C ALA A 158 -14.29 -8.54 5.76
N ILE A 159 -13.38 -9.19 5.01
CA ILE A 159 -12.78 -8.62 3.79
C ILE A 159 -13.74 -8.70 2.60
N SER A 160 -14.65 -9.68 2.55
CA SER A 160 -15.66 -9.78 1.49
C SER A 160 -16.67 -8.64 1.55
N ARG A 161 -16.98 -8.15 2.75
CA ARG A 161 -17.71 -6.88 2.95
C ARG A 161 -16.88 -5.64 2.59
N GLY A 162 -15.60 -5.80 2.29
CA GLY A 162 -14.63 -4.74 2.01
C GLY A 162 -13.84 -4.36 3.26
N VAL A 163 -12.51 -4.23 3.13
CA VAL A 163 -11.58 -3.85 4.23
C VAL A 163 -12.03 -2.60 4.98
N ARG A 164 -12.71 -1.69 4.26
CA ARG A 164 -13.28 -0.44 4.78
C ARG A 164 -14.40 -0.60 5.80
N ASN A 165 -15.04 -1.77 5.85
CA ASN A 165 -16.17 -2.04 6.73
C ASN A 165 -15.77 -2.85 7.97
N ILE A 166 -14.48 -3.16 8.11
CA ILE A 166 -13.95 -3.95 9.22
C ILE A 166 -13.68 -3.01 10.40
N SER A 167 -14.39 -3.23 11.51
CA SER A 167 -14.02 -2.58 12.78
C SER A 167 -12.81 -3.28 13.35
N PHE A 168 -11.86 -2.50 13.88
CA PHE A 168 -10.70 -3.06 14.55
C PHE A 168 -11.12 -3.80 15.83
N GLY A 169 -12.05 -3.24 16.60
CA GLY A 169 -12.65 -3.89 17.77
C GLY A 169 -13.28 -5.25 17.47
N ASP A 170 -14.15 -5.33 16.47
CA ASP A 170 -14.83 -6.59 16.09
C ASP A 170 -13.82 -7.65 15.62
N LEU A 171 -12.85 -7.25 14.79
CA LEU A 171 -11.79 -8.10 14.28
C LEU A 171 -10.96 -8.70 15.41
N LEU A 172 -10.64 -7.91 16.44
CA LEU A 172 -9.96 -8.40 17.63
C LEU A 172 -10.83 -9.36 18.44
N GLY A 173 -12.13 -9.08 18.56
CA GLY A 173 -13.07 -9.96 19.23
C GLY A 173 -13.17 -11.33 18.55
N ASP A 174 -13.24 -11.36 17.23
CA ASP A 174 -13.32 -12.60 16.45
C ASP A 174 -12.00 -13.37 16.43
N LEU A 175 -10.86 -12.67 16.37
CA LEU A 175 -9.55 -13.27 16.61
C LEU A 175 -9.49 -13.85 18.04
N GLY A 176 -10.02 -13.13 19.03
CA GLY A 176 -10.16 -13.52 20.43
C GLY A 176 -10.85 -14.86 20.64
N LYS A 177 -11.99 -15.07 19.97
CA LYS A 177 -12.72 -16.35 19.99
C LYS A 177 -11.88 -17.50 19.43
N THR A 178 -11.02 -17.19 18.47
CA THR A 178 -10.12 -18.15 17.82
C THR A 178 -8.84 -18.43 18.65
N MET A 179 -8.50 -17.54 19.60
CA MET A 179 -7.25 -17.61 20.38
C MET A 179 -7.14 -18.86 21.26
N TYR A 180 -8.26 -19.33 21.85
CA TYR A 180 -8.26 -20.47 22.76
C TYR A 180 -7.85 -21.78 22.07
N ARG A 181 -8.15 -21.92 20.76
CA ARG A 181 -7.86 -23.14 20.00
C ARG A 181 -6.38 -23.26 19.60
N PHE A 182 -5.71 -22.14 19.35
CA PHE A 182 -4.36 -22.12 18.76
C PHE A 182 -3.26 -21.64 19.72
N LYS A 183 -3.56 -21.50 21.02
CA LYS A 183 -2.63 -20.96 22.03
C LYS A 183 -2.04 -19.61 21.60
N PHE A 184 -2.89 -18.76 21.04
CA PHE A 184 -2.49 -17.41 20.63
C PHE A 184 -1.95 -16.65 21.85
N ARG A 185 -0.84 -15.95 21.67
CA ARG A 185 -0.25 -15.11 22.71
C ARG A 185 -0.13 -13.72 22.12
N ILE A 186 -0.71 -12.73 22.77
CA ILE A 186 -0.51 -11.34 22.36
C ILE A 186 0.74 -10.85 23.09
N PRO A 187 1.85 -10.56 22.39
CA PRO A 187 3.01 -9.99 23.04
C PRO A 187 2.64 -8.63 23.69
N PRO A 188 3.24 -8.26 24.84
CA PRO A 188 2.90 -7.03 25.55
C PRO A 188 3.01 -5.76 24.69
N TYR A 189 3.93 -5.73 23.73
CA TYR A 189 4.03 -4.59 22.82
C TYR A 189 2.84 -4.50 21.86
N PHE A 190 2.31 -5.63 21.37
CA PHE A 190 1.12 -5.64 20.50
C PHE A 190 -0.14 -5.17 21.21
N SER A 191 -0.29 -5.46 22.51
CA SER A 191 -1.48 -5.05 23.25
C SER A 191 -1.57 -3.53 23.42
N LEU A 192 -0.42 -2.84 23.52
CA LEU A 192 -0.35 -1.38 23.59
C LEU A 192 -0.75 -0.74 22.26
N VAL A 193 -0.26 -1.28 21.15
CA VAL A 193 -0.66 -0.86 19.79
C VAL A 193 -2.16 -1.02 19.57
N ILE A 194 -2.67 -2.20 19.90
CA ILE A 194 -4.09 -2.53 19.84
C ILE A 194 -4.91 -1.52 20.63
N ARG A 195 -4.49 -1.21 21.87
CA ARG A 195 -5.17 -0.24 22.73
C ARG A 195 -5.17 1.14 22.08
N SER A 196 -4.04 1.56 21.53
CA SER A 196 -3.90 2.86 20.86
C SER A 196 -4.90 3.03 19.73
N LEU A 197 -4.95 2.07 18.81
CA LEU A 197 -5.89 2.10 17.69
C LEU A 197 -7.35 1.98 18.13
N ALA A 198 -7.63 1.17 19.16
CA ALA A 198 -8.98 1.01 19.69
C ALA A 198 -9.51 2.28 20.37
N VAL A 199 -8.68 3.03 21.09
CA VAL A 199 -9.08 4.30 21.70
C VAL A 199 -9.41 5.33 20.61
N LEU A 200 -8.55 5.47 19.60
CA LEU A 200 -8.80 6.39 18.48
C LEU A 200 -10.04 6.00 17.68
N GLU A 201 -10.26 4.69 17.41
CA GLU A 201 -11.48 4.20 16.79
C GLU A 201 -12.72 4.51 17.66
N GLY A 202 -12.62 4.34 18.98
CA GLY A 202 -13.69 4.65 19.92
C GLY A 202 -14.09 6.14 19.91
N ILE A 203 -13.11 7.04 19.91
CA ILE A 203 -13.35 8.49 19.78
C ILE A 203 -14.02 8.78 18.43
N ALA A 204 -13.51 8.19 17.34
CA ALA A 204 -14.05 8.39 16.01
C ALA A 204 -15.50 7.88 15.87
N ILE A 205 -15.83 6.73 16.45
CA ILE A 205 -17.20 6.16 16.42
C ILE A 205 -18.20 7.06 17.15
N GLY A 206 -17.76 7.73 18.24
CA GLY A 206 -18.59 8.73 18.93
C GLY A 206 -19.01 9.89 18.02
N ILE A 207 -18.18 10.23 17.03
CA ILE A 207 -18.41 11.33 16.08
C ILE A 207 -19.09 10.82 14.80
N SER A 208 -18.62 9.69 14.27
CA SER A 208 -19.07 9.06 13.03
C SER A 208 -19.27 7.56 13.28
N PRO A 209 -20.53 7.11 13.50
CA PRO A 209 -20.83 5.72 13.86
C PRO A 209 -20.34 4.66 12.86
N ASN A 210 -20.12 5.07 11.60
CA ASN A 210 -19.64 4.20 10.53
C ASN A 210 -18.11 4.26 10.35
N TYR A 211 -17.38 4.97 11.21
CA TYR A 211 -15.92 5.05 11.11
C TYR A 211 -15.27 3.70 11.35
N LYS A 212 -14.22 3.40 10.57
CA LYS A 212 -13.43 2.16 10.63
C LYS A 212 -11.96 2.51 10.46
N VAL A 213 -11.16 2.32 11.51
CA VAL A 213 -9.75 2.76 11.56
C VAL A 213 -8.87 2.03 10.54
N LEU A 214 -9.14 0.75 10.28
CA LEU A 214 -8.43 -0.02 9.25
C LEU A 214 -8.73 0.51 7.85
N GLY A 215 -9.97 0.91 7.60
CA GLY A 215 -10.40 1.49 6.34
C GLY A 215 -9.72 2.81 6.03
N SER A 216 -9.55 3.69 7.03
CA SER A 216 -8.88 4.98 6.86
C SER A 216 -7.36 4.84 6.69
N THR A 217 -6.76 3.82 7.27
CA THR A 217 -5.30 3.64 7.23
C THR A 217 -4.81 2.83 6.03
N TYR A 218 -5.64 1.96 5.46
CA TYR A 218 -5.21 1.09 4.37
C TYR A 218 -4.54 1.83 3.19
N PRO A 219 -5.04 2.99 2.73
CA PRO A 219 -4.33 3.82 1.75
C PRO A 219 -2.90 4.20 2.13
N TRP A 220 -2.65 4.49 3.41
CA TRP A 220 -1.32 4.79 3.92
C TRP A 220 -0.40 3.57 3.84
N ILE A 221 -0.89 2.41 4.27
CA ILE A 221 -0.15 1.15 4.18
C ILE A 221 0.18 0.83 2.72
N ALA A 222 -0.78 0.99 1.81
CA ALA A 222 -0.57 0.77 0.38
C ALA A 222 0.51 1.69 -0.20
N ARG A 223 0.48 2.99 0.13
CA ARG A 223 1.57 3.91 -0.25
C ARG A 223 2.89 3.46 0.33
N LYS A 224 2.94 3.20 1.64
CA LYS A 224 4.17 2.81 2.32
C LYS A 224 4.80 1.59 1.67
N ILE A 225 4.03 0.55 1.36
CA ILE A 225 4.52 -0.67 0.67
C ILE A 225 5.06 -0.36 -0.73
N LEU A 226 4.42 0.54 -1.46
CA LEU A 226 4.91 0.97 -2.78
C LEU A 226 6.17 1.83 -2.68
N THR A 227 6.37 2.53 -1.55
CA THR A 227 7.45 3.50 -1.39
C THR A 227 8.65 3.03 -0.56
N ASP A 228 8.48 1.98 0.25
CA ASP A 228 9.53 1.54 1.16
C ASP A 228 10.64 0.80 0.41
N SER A 229 11.87 1.01 0.88
CA SER A 229 13.07 0.46 0.27
C SER A 229 13.57 -0.82 0.95
N SER A 230 12.92 -1.29 2.02
CA SER A 230 13.37 -2.45 2.79
C SER A 230 13.39 -3.72 1.94
N PRO A 231 14.44 -4.56 2.04
CA PRO A 231 14.52 -5.82 1.29
C PRO A 231 13.33 -6.75 1.51
N GLN A 232 12.81 -6.79 2.74
CA GLN A 232 11.68 -7.60 3.18
C GLN A 232 10.40 -7.15 2.46
N LEU A 233 10.08 -5.85 2.49
CA LEU A 233 8.91 -5.33 1.81
C LEU A 233 9.01 -5.42 0.30
N LYS A 234 10.20 -5.25 -0.28
CA LYS A 234 10.42 -5.50 -1.71
C LYS A 234 10.12 -6.95 -2.07
N SER A 235 10.58 -7.90 -1.27
CA SER A 235 10.28 -9.33 -1.45
C SER A 235 8.78 -9.61 -1.32
N SER A 236 8.12 -9.04 -0.31
CA SER A 236 6.68 -9.22 -0.09
C SER A 236 5.83 -8.56 -1.18
N LEU A 237 6.21 -7.38 -1.66
CA LEU A 237 5.61 -6.75 -2.83
C LEU A 237 5.85 -7.58 -4.10
N GLN A 238 7.05 -8.15 -4.28
CA GLN A 238 7.35 -9.06 -5.39
C GLN A 238 6.43 -10.29 -5.35
N ASN A 239 6.29 -10.94 -4.20
CA ASN A 239 5.44 -12.13 -4.03
C ASN A 239 3.94 -11.80 -4.17
N LEU A 240 3.56 -10.55 -3.87
CA LEU A 240 2.21 -10.08 -4.14
C LEU A 240 1.99 -9.83 -5.63
N LEU A 241 2.96 -9.25 -6.32
CA LEU A 241 2.85 -8.91 -7.73
C LEU A 241 3.11 -10.09 -8.67
N TYR A 242 3.73 -11.17 -8.20
CA TYR A 242 4.05 -12.34 -8.99
C TYR A 242 3.56 -13.62 -8.35
N GLU A 243 2.96 -14.49 -9.14
CA GLU A 243 2.59 -15.85 -8.75
C GLU A 243 3.12 -16.80 -9.82
N GLU A 244 3.96 -17.76 -9.43
CA GLU A 244 4.59 -18.72 -10.35
C GLU A 244 5.32 -18.05 -11.54
N GLY A 245 5.84 -16.83 -11.33
CA GLY A 245 6.53 -16.03 -12.35
C GLY A 245 5.61 -15.19 -13.25
N VAL A 246 4.28 -15.33 -13.11
CA VAL A 246 3.27 -14.55 -13.83
C VAL A 246 2.97 -13.25 -13.06
N PHE A 247 3.02 -12.12 -13.76
CA PHE A 247 2.72 -10.82 -13.17
C PHE A 247 1.21 -10.61 -12.99
N ARG A 248 0.79 -10.31 -11.76
CA ARG A 248 -0.59 -10.09 -11.36
C ARG A 248 -0.91 -8.60 -11.35
N ILE A 249 -1.16 -8.05 -12.53
CA ILE A 249 -1.48 -6.63 -12.70
C ILE A 249 -2.69 -6.17 -11.87
N ASP A 250 -3.71 -7.00 -11.68
CA ASP A 250 -4.86 -6.70 -10.80
C ASP A 250 -4.45 -6.30 -9.38
N ARG A 251 -3.36 -6.90 -8.88
CA ARG A 251 -2.84 -6.62 -7.54
C ARG A 251 -2.13 -5.27 -7.49
N LEU A 252 -1.35 -4.94 -8.53
CA LEU A 252 -0.76 -3.61 -8.67
C LEU A 252 -1.86 -2.55 -8.76
N GLU A 253 -2.87 -2.76 -9.61
CA GLU A 253 -4.00 -1.85 -9.78
C GLU A 253 -4.74 -1.62 -8.46
N SER A 254 -4.99 -2.69 -7.70
CA SER A 254 -5.66 -2.59 -6.40
C SER A 254 -4.84 -1.77 -5.41
N LEU A 255 -3.53 -2.07 -5.28
CA LEU A 255 -2.64 -1.32 -4.39
C LEU A 255 -2.53 0.15 -4.79
N LEU A 256 -2.41 0.43 -6.09
CA LEU A 256 -2.38 1.80 -6.60
C LEU A 256 -3.69 2.50 -6.30
N SER A 257 -4.83 1.92 -6.67
CA SER A 257 -6.14 2.52 -6.43
C SER A 257 -6.35 2.89 -4.97
N GLU A 258 -5.87 2.09 -4.04
CA GLU A 258 -6.01 2.33 -2.60
C GLU A 258 -5.00 3.37 -2.10
N SER A 259 -3.77 3.35 -2.61
CA SER A 259 -2.74 4.35 -2.32
C SER A 259 -3.15 5.77 -2.73
N LEU A 260 -3.98 5.91 -3.76
CA LEU A 260 -4.39 7.20 -4.32
C LEU A 260 -5.60 7.82 -3.59
N ARG A 261 -6.28 7.07 -2.71
CA ARG A 261 -7.52 7.53 -2.04
C ARG A 261 -7.31 8.55 -0.92
N THR A 262 -6.07 8.87 -0.52
CA THR A 262 -5.84 9.71 0.68
C THR A 262 -5.89 11.21 0.42
N GLU A 263 -5.79 11.68 -0.84
CA GLU A 263 -6.01 13.10 -1.10
C GLU A 263 -7.48 13.53 -0.86
N THR A 264 -8.42 12.59 -0.85
CA THR A 264 -9.86 12.87 -0.71
C THR A 264 -10.36 13.00 0.74
N ALA A 265 -9.59 12.54 1.74
CA ALA A 265 -10.02 12.57 3.15
C ALA A 265 -9.34 13.67 3.98
N LEU A 266 -8.09 14.02 3.65
CA LEU A 266 -7.28 14.98 4.41
C LEU A 266 -7.30 16.42 3.85
N VAL A 267 -8.03 16.65 2.75
CA VAL A 267 -8.18 17.99 2.14
C VAL A 267 -9.64 18.39 2.24
N GLN A 268 -9.90 19.47 2.98
CA GLN A 268 -11.21 20.12 2.93
C GLN A 268 -11.51 20.59 1.50
N LYS A 269 -12.65 20.10 0.98
CA LYS A 269 -13.30 20.33 -0.33
C LYS A 269 -12.86 19.40 -1.47
N PRO A 270 -13.79 18.59 -2.03
CA PRO A 270 -13.53 17.81 -3.22
C PRO A 270 -13.59 18.71 -4.46
N VAL A 271 -12.54 18.71 -5.28
CA VAL A 271 -12.61 19.21 -6.66
C VAL A 271 -12.69 17.98 -7.55
N VAL A 272 -13.94 17.61 -7.84
CA VAL A 272 -14.29 16.46 -8.68
C VAL A 272 -13.62 16.61 -10.06
N GLY A 273 -12.72 15.67 -10.39
CA GLY A 273 -12.19 15.47 -11.74
C GLY A 273 -10.66 15.56 -11.89
N THR A 274 -9.95 16.21 -10.98
CA THR A 274 -8.51 16.52 -11.13
C THR A 274 -7.59 15.63 -10.26
N GLU A 275 -8.15 14.99 -9.24
CA GLU A 275 -7.41 14.34 -8.13
C GLU A 275 -6.77 12.99 -8.51
N SER A 276 -7.43 12.18 -9.36
CA SER A 276 -6.85 10.90 -9.83
C SER A 276 -5.57 11.10 -10.67
N ASN A 277 -5.43 12.27 -11.31
CA ASN A 277 -4.21 12.64 -12.02
C ASN A 277 -3.12 13.09 -11.04
N ILE A 278 -3.41 13.87 -10.00
CA ILE A 278 -2.41 14.37 -9.04
C ILE A 278 -1.74 13.21 -8.28
N ALA A 279 -2.53 12.27 -7.78
CA ALA A 279 -1.98 11.15 -7.03
C ALA A 279 -1.19 10.19 -7.97
N MET A 280 -1.64 10.00 -9.22
CA MET A 280 -0.86 9.26 -10.23
C MET A 280 0.45 9.99 -10.56
N LYS A 281 0.43 11.32 -10.67
CA LYS A 281 1.63 12.16 -10.84
C LYS A 281 2.61 11.94 -9.69
N GLN A 282 2.14 11.93 -8.45
CA GLN A 282 2.99 11.69 -7.27
C GLN A 282 3.58 10.28 -7.27
N MET A 283 2.79 9.27 -7.64
CA MET A 283 3.27 7.88 -7.73
C MET A 283 4.29 7.71 -8.86
N LEU A 284 4.04 8.28 -10.04
CA LEU A 284 4.99 8.33 -11.15
C LEU A 284 6.27 9.06 -10.73
N ALA A 285 6.15 10.27 -10.14
CA ALA A 285 7.28 11.01 -9.60
C ALA A 285 8.10 10.17 -8.62
N PHE A 286 7.42 9.45 -7.73
CA PHE A 286 8.05 8.54 -6.79
C PHE A 286 8.81 7.41 -7.49
N THR A 287 8.25 6.76 -8.53
CA THR A 287 8.99 5.72 -9.28
C THR A 287 10.29 6.24 -9.89
N PHE A 288 10.39 7.54 -10.14
CA PHE A 288 11.62 8.17 -10.63
C PHE A 288 12.62 8.54 -9.53
N THR A 289 12.25 8.50 -8.25
CA THR A 289 13.19 8.64 -7.12
C THR A 289 14.10 7.41 -6.96
N GLU A 290 15.09 7.48 -6.07
CA GLU A 290 15.91 6.31 -5.69
C GLU A 290 15.11 5.25 -4.95
N GLN A 291 14.24 5.69 -4.04
CA GLN A 291 13.41 4.82 -3.23
C GLN A 291 12.42 4.04 -4.10
N GLY A 292 11.90 4.66 -5.18
CA GLY A 292 10.98 4.03 -6.13
C GLY A 292 11.62 3.20 -7.23
N SER A 293 12.95 3.04 -7.21
CA SER A 293 13.68 2.22 -8.19
C SER A 293 13.13 0.81 -8.33
N PHE A 294 12.72 0.18 -7.23
CA PHE A 294 12.19 -1.19 -7.27
C PHE A 294 10.87 -1.30 -8.04
N VAL A 295 9.92 -0.40 -7.78
CA VAL A 295 8.65 -0.37 -8.53
C VAL A 295 8.89 -0.02 -9.99
N ARG A 296 9.79 0.94 -10.26
CA ARG A 296 10.22 1.29 -11.63
C ARG A 296 10.80 0.09 -12.38
N GLU A 297 11.65 -0.70 -11.72
CA GLU A 297 12.28 -1.89 -12.28
C GLU A 297 11.26 -2.96 -12.69
N ILE A 298 10.23 -3.17 -11.85
CA ILE A 298 9.10 -4.06 -12.17
C ILE A 298 8.34 -3.53 -13.39
N LEU A 299 7.97 -2.25 -13.37
CA LEU A 299 7.22 -1.63 -14.46
C LEU A 299 7.98 -1.69 -15.79
N LEU A 300 9.26 -1.33 -15.81
CA LEU A 300 10.11 -1.40 -17.00
C LEU A 300 10.23 -2.81 -17.56
N ARG A 301 10.33 -3.82 -16.67
CA ARG A 301 10.38 -5.23 -17.08
C ARG A 301 9.08 -5.65 -17.76
N GLU A 302 7.94 -5.37 -17.13
CA GLU A 302 6.63 -5.78 -17.68
C GLU A 302 6.27 -4.98 -18.94
N PHE A 303 6.67 -3.71 -19.03
CA PHE A 303 6.51 -2.89 -20.23
C PHE A 303 7.34 -3.44 -21.40
N ALA A 304 8.59 -3.87 -21.15
CA ALA A 304 9.42 -4.49 -22.17
C ALA A 304 8.85 -5.85 -22.65
N LYS A 305 8.33 -6.69 -21.75
CA LYS A 305 7.62 -7.92 -22.12
C LYS A 305 6.40 -7.61 -23.00
N GLY A 306 5.66 -6.57 -22.65
CA GLY A 306 4.49 -6.09 -23.37
C GLY A 306 4.79 -5.61 -24.79
N LEU A 307 5.78 -4.74 -24.94
CA LEU A 307 6.23 -4.23 -26.25
C LEU A 307 6.76 -5.34 -27.16
N ASP A 308 7.46 -6.30 -26.59
CA ASP A 308 7.97 -7.47 -27.28
C ASP A 308 6.82 -8.36 -27.80
N ALA A 309 5.79 -8.62 -26.98
CA ALA A 309 4.58 -9.33 -27.40
C ALA A 309 3.76 -8.54 -28.44
N TYR A 310 3.65 -7.23 -28.28
CA TYR A 310 3.01 -6.32 -29.24
C TYR A 310 3.70 -6.40 -30.61
N GLY A 311 5.03 -6.32 -30.64
CA GLY A 311 5.82 -6.45 -31.86
C GLY A 311 5.57 -7.79 -32.55
N LEU A 312 5.54 -8.90 -31.82
CA LEU A 312 5.19 -10.21 -32.37
C LEU A 312 3.79 -10.26 -32.94
N ALA A 313 2.78 -9.76 -32.21
CA ALA A 313 1.40 -9.75 -32.67
C ALA A 313 1.25 -8.93 -33.97
N THR A 314 1.96 -7.81 -34.10
CA THR A 314 1.98 -7.04 -35.35
C THR A 314 2.58 -7.85 -36.50
N LEU A 315 3.73 -8.50 -36.28
CA LEU A 315 4.38 -9.31 -37.32
C LEU A 315 3.51 -10.50 -37.75
N ASP A 316 2.88 -11.20 -36.80
CA ASP A 316 1.98 -12.34 -37.06
C ASP A 316 0.73 -11.89 -37.85
N SER A 317 0.21 -10.69 -37.58
CA SER A 317 -0.92 -10.11 -38.33
C SER A 317 -0.57 -9.80 -39.79
N PHE A 318 0.68 -9.46 -40.09
CA PHE A 318 1.13 -9.23 -41.47
C PHE A 318 1.42 -10.54 -42.21
N THR A 319 1.99 -11.56 -41.53
CA THR A 319 2.35 -12.84 -42.16
C THR A 319 1.14 -13.72 -42.47
N PHE A 320 0.05 -13.64 -41.69
CA PHE A 320 -1.16 -14.45 -41.90
C PHE A 320 -2.01 -14.04 -43.13
N SER A 321 -1.66 -12.95 -43.80
CA SER A 321 -2.22 -12.61 -45.13
C SER A 321 -1.80 -13.59 -46.24
N GLY A 322 -0.87 -14.51 -45.95
CA GLY A 322 -0.48 -15.62 -46.81
C GLY A 322 -0.52 -16.95 -46.07
N SER A 323 -1.02 -17.99 -46.73
CA SER A 323 -1.19 -19.37 -46.26
C SER A 323 0.10 -19.98 -45.67
N GLY A 324 0.30 -19.85 -44.36
CA GLY A 324 1.38 -20.44 -43.56
C GLY A 324 0.90 -20.81 -42.14
N PRO A 325 1.59 -21.72 -41.43
CA PRO A 325 1.02 -22.49 -40.32
C PRO A 325 0.87 -21.68 -39.03
N SER A 326 -0.18 -22.00 -38.26
CA SER A 326 -0.46 -21.72 -36.83
C SER A 326 0.27 -20.54 -36.16
N SER A 327 -0.51 -19.59 -35.59
CA SER A 327 -0.05 -18.41 -34.85
C SER A 327 1.22 -18.65 -34.03
N SER A 328 2.22 -17.78 -34.20
CA SER A 328 3.49 -17.88 -33.47
C SER A 328 3.43 -17.32 -32.05
N LEU A 329 2.29 -16.73 -31.69
CA LEU A 329 1.98 -16.21 -30.36
C LEU A 329 1.77 -17.33 -29.34
N THR A 330 2.52 -17.28 -28.26
CA THR A 330 2.34 -18.18 -27.12
C THR A 330 1.31 -17.61 -26.12
N GLU A 331 0.78 -18.45 -25.24
CA GLU A 331 -0.05 -18.01 -24.09
C GLU A 331 0.67 -16.98 -23.19
N GLU A 332 2.01 -17.09 -23.08
CA GLU A 332 2.83 -16.11 -22.36
C GLU A 332 2.80 -14.74 -23.07
N ASP A 333 2.93 -14.71 -24.40
CA ASP A 333 2.88 -13.48 -25.19
C ASP A 333 1.49 -12.83 -25.10
N MET A 334 0.41 -13.62 -25.13
CA MET A 334 -0.96 -13.12 -24.93
C MET A 334 -1.16 -12.52 -23.54
N THR A 335 -0.62 -13.16 -22.51
CA THR A 335 -0.67 -12.63 -21.13
C THR A 335 0.12 -11.33 -21.00
N ASN A 336 1.30 -11.24 -21.63
CA ASN A 336 2.12 -10.03 -21.66
C ASN A 336 1.42 -8.90 -22.42
N LEU A 337 0.73 -9.19 -23.52
CA LEU A 337 -0.04 -8.21 -24.30
C LEU A 337 -1.22 -7.63 -23.50
N ARG A 338 -2.02 -8.48 -22.82
CA ARG A 338 -3.10 -8.01 -21.93
C ARG A 338 -2.57 -7.15 -20.78
N THR A 339 -1.44 -7.57 -20.20
CA THR A 339 -0.77 -6.83 -19.12
C THR A 339 -0.30 -5.46 -19.62
N PHE A 340 0.32 -5.41 -20.79
CA PHE A 340 0.79 -4.19 -21.43
C PHE A 340 -0.33 -3.17 -21.64
N TYR A 341 -1.45 -3.64 -22.20
CA TYR A 341 -2.62 -2.81 -22.39
C TYR A 341 -3.13 -2.19 -21.08
N ARG A 342 -3.23 -3.01 -20.02
CA ARG A 342 -3.67 -2.56 -18.71
C ARG A 342 -2.68 -1.56 -18.08
N LEU A 343 -1.36 -1.78 -18.21
CA LEU A 343 -0.35 -0.81 -17.77
C LEU A 343 -0.53 0.53 -18.48
N ILE A 344 -0.69 0.53 -19.80
CA ILE A 344 -0.94 1.75 -20.56
C ILE A 344 -2.22 2.45 -20.08
N SER A 345 -3.31 1.70 -19.90
CA SER A 345 -4.59 2.25 -19.41
C SER A 345 -4.46 2.87 -18.02
N LEU A 346 -3.65 2.26 -17.14
CA LEU A 346 -3.39 2.78 -15.80
C LEU A 346 -2.65 4.11 -15.85
N PHE A 347 -1.59 4.21 -16.66
CA PHE A 347 -0.79 5.43 -16.77
C PHE A 347 -1.47 6.53 -17.58
N SER A 348 -2.41 6.18 -18.46
CA SER A 348 -3.20 7.14 -19.24
C SER A 348 -4.37 7.75 -18.44
N GLY A 349 -4.66 7.24 -17.24
CA GLY A 349 -5.78 7.71 -16.42
C GLY A 349 -7.16 7.30 -16.96
N MET A 350 -7.17 6.40 -17.93
CA MET A 350 -8.39 5.96 -18.61
C MET A 350 -9.03 4.80 -17.85
N GLN A 351 -10.23 5.00 -17.29
CA GLN A 351 -11.04 3.94 -16.67
C GLN A 351 -11.73 3.00 -17.68
N LYS A 352 -11.05 2.58 -18.76
CA LYS A 352 -11.62 1.63 -19.75
C LYS A 352 -11.21 0.16 -19.53
N ALA A 353 -10.35 -0.13 -18.55
CA ALA A 353 -9.75 -1.46 -18.35
C ALA A 353 -10.73 -2.60 -17.96
N LYS A 354 -11.93 -2.29 -17.43
CA LYS A 354 -12.92 -3.35 -17.09
C LYS A 354 -13.59 -4.01 -18.29
N SER A 355 -13.44 -3.46 -19.50
CA SER A 355 -14.14 -3.96 -20.70
C SER A 355 -13.48 -5.20 -21.32
N VAL A 356 -12.15 -5.32 -21.31
CA VAL A 356 -11.42 -6.34 -22.08
C VAL A 356 -11.61 -7.75 -21.51
N SER A 357 -11.36 -7.92 -20.20
CA SER A 357 -11.52 -9.22 -19.54
C SER A 357 -12.98 -9.68 -19.53
N THR A 358 -13.93 -8.73 -19.54
CA THR A 358 -15.37 -8.99 -19.57
C THR A 358 -15.87 -9.32 -20.98
N GLN A 359 -15.35 -8.64 -22.02
CA GLN A 359 -15.67 -8.94 -23.42
C GLN A 359 -15.06 -10.27 -23.88
N VAL A 360 -13.80 -10.56 -23.53
CA VAL A 360 -13.17 -11.85 -23.83
C VAL A 360 -13.89 -13.01 -23.13
N LYS A 361 -14.26 -12.84 -21.84
CA LYS A 361 -15.08 -13.83 -21.12
C LYS A 361 -16.52 -13.93 -21.64
N ALA A 362 -17.09 -12.86 -22.20
CA ALA A 362 -18.42 -12.88 -22.79
C ALA A 362 -18.43 -13.62 -24.13
N VAL A 363 -17.41 -13.41 -24.99
CA VAL A 363 -17.26 -14.12 -26.26
C VAL A 363 -17.00 -15.62 -26.02
N SER A 364 -16.16 -15.98 -25.03
CA SER A 364 -15.94 -17.39 -24.68
C SER A 364 -17.19 -18.09 -24.10
N LYS A 365 -18.18 -17.33 -23.62
CA LYS A 365 -19.43 -17.86 -23.05
C LYS A 365 -20.44 -18.31 -24.13
N TYR A 366 -20.24 -17.90 -25.38
CA TYR A 366 -21.11 -18.23 -26.52
C TYR A 366 -20.58 -19.35 -27.44
N GLY A 367 -19.55 -20.08 -27.02
CA GLY A 367 -19.18 -21.37 -27.62
C GLY A 367 -18.11 -21.35 -28.71
N GLU A 368 -17.63 -20.18 -29.15
CA GLU A 368 -16.43 -20.08 -30.00
C GLU A 368 -15.23 -19.62 -29.16
N ALA A 369 -14.19 -20.47 -29.10
CA ALA A 369 -12.91 -20.09 -28.53
C ALA A 369 -12.21 -19.15 -29.53
N LEU A 370 -12.01 -17.89 -29.13
CA LEU A 370 -11.20 -16.92 -29.90
C LEU A 370 -9.82 -17.50 -30.17
N THR A 371 -9.32 -17.34 -31.40
CA THR A 371 -7.92 -17.66 -31.65
C THR A 371 -7.02 -16.63 -30.94
N PRO A 372 -5.77 -16.97 -30.59
CA PRO A 372 -4.83 -16.00 -30.01
C PRO A 372 -4.67 -14.73 -30.86
N LEU A 373 -4.79 -14.86 -32.19
CA LEU A 373 -4.70 -13.75 -33.13
C LEU A 373 -5.92 -12.81 -33.06
N ASP A 374 -7.13 -13.37 -32.92
CA ASP A 374 -8.35 -12.57 -32.77
C ASP A 374 -8.34 -11.80 -31.45
N GLU A 375 -7.91 -12.46 -30.37
CA GLU A 375 -7.76 -11.84 -29.06
C GLU A 375 -6.66 -10.76 -29.08
N ALA A 376 -5.53 -11.01 -29.74
CA ALA A 376 -4.48 -10.02 -29.89
C ALA A 376 -4.99 -8.80 -30.66
N SER A 377 -5.69 -9.02 -31.78
CA SER A 377 -6.30 -7.95 -32.58
C SER A 377 -7.27 -7.10 -31.76
N LEU A 378 -8.14 -7.72 -30.96
CA LEU A 378 -9.05 -7.03 -30.03
C LEU A 378 -8.32 -6.13 -29.03
N VAL A 379 -7.23 -6.62 -28.43
CA VAL A 379 -6.41 -5.83 -27.50
C VAL A 379 -5.70 -4.69 -28.23
N MET A 380 -5.19 -4.92 -29.44
CA MET A 380 -4.49 -3.94 -30.28
C MET A 380 -5.41 -2.79 -30.71
N TYR A 381 -6.65 -3.09 -31.11
CA TYR A 381 -7.66 -2.07 -31.45
C TYR A 381 -8.03 -1.17 -30.27
N GLN A 382 -7.82 -1.64 -29.05
CA GLN A 382 -8.16 -0.89 -27.85
C GLN A 382 -7.00 -0.03 -27.33
N LEU A 383 -5.76 -0.23 -27.82
CA LEU A 383 -4.62 0.60 -27.43
C LEU A 383 -4.93 2.07 -27.76
N PRO A 384 -4.72 2.99 -26.80
CA PRO A 384 -4.95 4.40 -27.04
C PRO A 384 -4.02 4.90 -28.14
N SER A 385 -4.55 5.78 -28.98
CA SER A 385 -3.77 6.42 -30.04
C SER A 385 -2.62 7.25 -29.45
N ALA A 386 -1.56 7.51 -30.21
CA ALA A 386 -0.45 8.35 -29.76
C ALA A 386 -0.90 9.75 -29.27
N GLN A 387 -2.04 10.24 -29.78
CA GLN A 387 -2.66 11.49 -29.35
C GLN A 387 -3.37 11.38 -27.98
N GLU A 388 -3.86 10.20 -27.61
CA GLU A 388 -4.49 9.94 -26.31
C GLU A 388 -3.47 9.71 -25.19
N MET A 389 -2.19 9.50 -25.52
CA MET A 389 -1.09 9.45 -24.55
C MET A 389 -0.48 10.84 -24.21
N LEU A 390 -0.88 11.90 -24.93
CA LEU A 390 -0.43 13.28 -24.69
C LEU A 390 -0.59 13.78 -23.23
N PRO A 391 -1.67 13.45 -22.50
CA PRO A 391 -1.81 13.84 -21.09
C PRO A 391 -0.67 13.32 -20.21
N ILE A 392 -0.11 12.13 -20.51
CA ILE A 392 1.03 11.57 -19.76
C ILE A 392 2.29 12.40 -20.02
N LEU A 393 2.51 12.82 -21.26
CA LEU A 393 3.65 13.66 -21.63
C LEU A 393 3.55 15.06 -21.00
N SER A 394 2.33 15.55 -20.75
CA SER A 394 2.11 16.84 -20.08
C SER A 394 2.49 16.86 -18.59
N ILE A 395 2.65 15.68 -17.98
CA ILE A 395 3.07 15.52 -16.57
C ILE A 395 4.59 15.67 -16.42
N LEU A 396 5.35 15.31 -17.46
CA LEU A 396 6.81 15.23 -17.42
C LEU A 396 7.51 16.55 -17.00
N PRO A 397 7.10 17.74 -17.46
CA PRO A 397 7.74 18.99 -17.05
C PRO A 397 7.41 19.42 -15.61
N GLU A 398 6.41 18.83 -14.94
CA GLU A 398 6.05 19.14 -13.55
C GLU A 398 6.78 18.26 -12.52
N LEU A 399 7.54 17.26 -12.97
CA LEU A 399 8.29 16.37 -12.09
C LEU A 399 9.54 17.06 -11.49
N PRO A 400 10.00 16.64 -10.30
CA PRO A 400 11.28 17.11 -9.74
C PRO A 400 12.44 16.95 -10.74
N GLN A 401 13.40 17.87 -10.75
CA GLN A 401 14.52 17.87 -11.72
C GLN A 401 15.29 16.54 -11.76
N GLU A 402 15.46 15.89 -10.62
CA GLU A 402 16.13 14.59 -10.50
C GLU A 402 15.35 13.47 -11.22
N SER A 403 14.01 13.52 -11.16
CA SER A 403 13.12 12.61 -11.88
C SER A 403 13.16 12.85 -13.40
N GLN A 404 13.26 14.11 -13.83
CA GLN A 404 13.38 14.48 -15.24
C GLN A 404 14.68 13.96 -15.88
N GLN A 405 15.80 14.01 -15.14
CA GLN A 405 17.08 13.46 -15.63
C GLN A 405 17.03 11.94 -15.81
N ARG A 406 16.36 11.22 -14.91
CA ARG A 406 16.19 9.76 -15.03
C ARG A 406 15.23 9.34 -16.13
N LEU A 407 14.24 10.18 -16.43
CA LEU A 407 13.35 10.00 -17.58
C LEU A 407 14.12 9.93 -18.90
N LEU A 408 15.22 10.67 -19.03
CA LEU A 408 16.09 10.63 -20.22
C LEU A 408 16.81 9.29 -20.40
N GLN A 409 16.95 8.49 -19.33
CA GLN A 409 17.63 7.18 -19.37
C GLN A 409 16.67 6.02 -19.67
N LEU A 410 15.37 6.18 -19.44
CA LEU A 410 14.34 5.15 -19.68
C LEU A 410 14.37 4.54 -21.09
N PRO A 411 14.54 5.30 -22.19
CA PRO A 411 14.58 4.72 -23.53
C PRO A 411 15.76 3.75 -23.68
N GLY A 412 16.93 4.07 -23.11
CA GLY A 412 18.11 3.20 -23.14
C GLY A 412 17.89 1.89 -22.38
N ASP A 413 17.35 1.98 -21.17
CA ASP A 413 17.05 0.80 -20.33
C ASP A 413 16.02 -0.12 -20.97
N LEU A 414 14.97 0.46 -21.55
CA LEU A 414 13.91 -0.27 -22.24
C LEU A 414 14.46 -0.99 -23.50
N VAL A 415 15.25 -0.29 -24.32
CA VAL A 415 15.91 -0.87 -25.50
C VAL A 415 16.84 -2.02 -25.10
N GLY A 416 17.65 -1.85 -24.05
CA GLY A 416 18.52 -2.92 -23.55
C GLY A 416 17.76 -4.19 -23.14
N ARG A 417 16.61 -4.02 -22.47
CA ARG A 417 15.74 -5.15 -22.08
C ARG A 417 15.08 -5.82 -23.28
N LEU A 418 14.61 -5.04 -24.25
CA LEU A 418 14.01 -5.56 -25.49
C LEU A 418 15.03 -6.36 -26.31
N VAL A 419 16.26 -5.85 -26.46
CA VAL A 419 17.36 -6.56 -27.15
C VAL A 419 17.68 -7.88 -26.43
N THR A 420 17.77 -7.86 -25.10
CA THR A 420 18.02 -9.07 -24.30
C THR A 420 16.92 -10.11 -24.48
N ARG A 421 15.65 -9.68 -24.51
CA ARG A 421 14.51 -10.58 -24.76
C ARG A 421 14.49 -11.15 -26.17
N ALA A 422 14.72 -10.32 -27.18
CA ALA A 422 14.82 -10.74 -28.57
C ALA A 422 15.92 -11.80 -28.74
N PHE A 423 17.08 -11.60 -28.10
CA PHE A 423 18.18 -12.55 -28.10
C PHE A 423 17.83 -13.86 -27.37
N ALA A 424 17.26 -13.79 -26.17
CA ALA A 424 16.84 -14.96 -25.40
C ALA A 424 15.79 -15.80 -26.15
N ARG A 425 14.84 -15.16 -26.85
CA ARG A 425 13.85 -15.87 -27.67
C ARG A 425 14.48 -16.48 -28.93
N THR A 426 15.44 -15.80 -29.54
CA THR A 426 16.19 -16.34 -30.70
C THR A 426 16.95 -17.60 -30.31
N ILE A 427 17.64 -17.58 -29.17
CA ILE A 427 18.27 -18.79 -28.60
C ILE A 427 17.21 -19.87 -28.34
N ARG A 428 16.10 -19.54 -27.69
CA ARG A 428 15.04 -20.51 -27.37
C ARG A 428 14.47 -21.19 -28.62
N ARG A 429 14.33 -20.48 -29.75
CA ARG A 429 13.87 -21.03 -31.04
C ARG A 429 14.94 -21.82 -31.80
N ILE A 430 16.23 -21.64 -31.48
CA ILE A 430 17.33 -22.39 -32.09
C ILE A 430 17.56 -23.72 -31.35
N PHE A 431 17.27 -23.77 -30.05
CA PHE A 431 17.60 -24.92 -29.18
C PHE A 431 16.39 -25.76 -28.71
N LEU A 432 15.15 -25.34 -28.98
CA LEU A 432 13.91 -26.13 -28.87
C LEU A 432 13.31 -26.26 -30.26
#